data_AF-A0A9X1TRS7-F1
#
_entry.id   AF-A0A9X1TRS7-F1
#
_cell.length_a   1.000
_cell.length_b   1.000
_cell.length_c   1.000
_cell.angle_alpha   90.00
_cell.angle_beta   90.00
_cell.angle_gamma   90.00
#
_symmetry.space_group_name_H-M   'P 1'
#
loop_
_entity.id
_entity.type
_entity.pdbx_description
1 polymer ?
#
loop_
_entity_poly.entity_id
_entity_poly.type
_entity_poly.pdbx_seq_one_letter_code
_entity_poly.pdbx_strand_id
1 'polypeptide(L)' 'MSGFTHLHTVSGFSLRYGASHPERLAERASERGMDALALTDRDSLGGAVRFAKACAAAGVRPLFGVELAVEEFASGVSG' A
#
# COMPACT_ATOMS: atom_id res chain seq x y z
N MET A 1 16.88 -15.59 0.08
CA MET A 1 17.56 -14.28 0.09
C MET A 1 16.56 -13.28 0.65
N SER A 2 16.90 -12.53 1.70
CA SER A 2 16.00 -11.50 2.25
C SER A 2 15.95 -10.33 1.28
N GLY A 3 15.06 -10.41 0.30
CA GLY A 3 14.77 -9.35 -0.66
C GLY A 3 14.22 -8.12 0.05
N PHE A 4 14.59 -6.94 -0.44
CA PHE A 4 14.03 -5.69 0.03
C PHE A 4 12.54 -5.62 -0.33
N THR A 5 11.69 -5.31 0.65
CA THR A 5 10.23 -5.22 0.50
C THR A 5 9.79 -3.78 0.79
N HIS A 6 9.08 -3.14 -0.13
CA HIS A 6 8.46 -1.84 0.15
C HIS A 6 7.23 -2.03 1.04
N LEU A 7 7.30 -1.47 2.25
CA LEU A 7 6.21 -1.48 3.24
C LEU A 7 5.35 -0.20 3.21
N HIS A 8 5.77 0.80 2.46
CA HIS A 8 5.05 2.07 2.30
C HIS A 8 4.95 2.38 0.80
N THR A 9 3.76 2.24 0.22
CA THR A 9 3.52 2.52 -1.19
C THR A 9 2.09 3.01 -1.36
N VAL A 10 1.93 4.16 -1.98
CA VAL A 10 0.64 4.83 -2.19
C VAL A 10 0.23 4.63 -3.65
N SER A 11 -1.00 4.15 -3.89
CA SER A 11 -1.53 3.94 -5.24
C SER A 11 -2.33 5.12 -5.78
N GLY A 12 -2.66 5.01 -7.07
CA GLY A 12 -3.67 5.78 -7.82
C GLY A 12 -4.95 6.14 -7.07
N PHE A 13 -5.38 5.34 -6.10
CA PHE A 13 -6.65 5.48 -5.39
C PHE A 13 -6.64 6.49 -4.23
N SER A 14 -5.49 7.06 -3.88
CA SER A 14 -5.46 8.25 -3.01
C SER A 14 -5.99 9.46 -3.79
N LEU A 15 -7.15 9.98 -3.37
CA LEU A 15 -7.82 11.12 -4.01
C LEU A 15 -6.82 12.28 -4.17
N ARG A 16 -6.50 12.62 -5.42
CA ARG A 16 -5.56 13.68 -5.85
C ARG A 16 -4.05 13.42 -5.64
N TYR A 17 -3.60 12.19 -5.36
CA TYR A 17 -2.16 11.92 -5.11
C TYR A 17 -1.57 10.64 -5.71
N GLY A 18 -2.35 9.80 -6.38
CA GLY A 18 -1.83 8.52 -6.85
C GLY A 18 -1.16 8.58 -8.23
N ALA A 19 0.17 8.43 -8.28
CA ALA A 19 0.97 8.54 -9.51
C ALA A 19 1.07 7.23 -10.34
N SER A 20 0.53 6.09 -9.89
CA SER A 20 0.58 4.82 -10.65
C SER A 20 -0.56 3.86 -10.30
N HIS A 21 -1.08 3.17 -11.32
CA HIS A 21 -2.05 2.09 -11.16
C HIS A 21 -1.43 0.90 -10.38
N PRO A 22 -2.20 0.21 -9.53
CA PRO A 22 -1.72 -0.93 -8.74
C PRO A 22 -1.11 -2.07 -9.60
N GLU A 23 -1.58 -2.22 -10.84
CA GLU A 23 -1.04 -3.15 -11.83
C GLU A 23 0.43 -2.88 -12.14
N ARG A 24 0.79 -1.62 -12.37
CA ARG A 24 2.16 -1.20 -12.69
C ARG A 24 3.09 -1.33 -11.49
N LEU A 25 2.56 -1.16 -10.28
CA LEU A 25 3.32 -1.39 -9.03
C LEU A 25 3.66 -2.87 -8.85
N ALA A 26 2.70 -3.76 -9.09
CA ALA A 26 2.92 -5.20 -9.02
C ALA A 26 3.90 -5.70 -10.10
N GLU A 27 3.77 -5.21 -11.33
CA GLU A 27 4.69 -5.50 -12.45
C GLU A 27 6.13 -5.09 -12.10
N ARG A 28 6.34 -3.87 -11.60
CA ARG A 28 7.67 -3.39 -11.19
C ARG A 28 8.26 -4.16 -10.01
N ALA A 29 7.44 -4.60 -9.06
CA ALA A 29 7.91 -5.43 -7.96
C ALA A 29 8.40 -6.80 -8.47
N SER A 30 7.66 -7.40 -9.40
CA SER A 30 8.06 -8.66 -10.06
C SER A 30 9.35 -8.52 -10.87
N GLU A 31 9.47 -7.47 -11.70
CA GLU A 31 10.70 -7.16 -12.46
C GLU A 31 11.94 -7.01 -11.56
N ARG A 32 11.75 -6.48 -10.34
CA ARG A 32 12.83 -6.26 -9.37
C ARG A 32 13.12 -7.48 -8.50
N GLY A 33 12.43 -8.61 -8.71
CA GLY A 33 12.58 -9.82 -7.92
C GLY A 33 12.13 -9.65 -6.47
N MET A 34 11.11 -8.82 -6.23
CA MET A 34 10.56 -8.60 -4.89
C MET A 34 9.54 -9.68 -4.56
N ASP A 35 9.71 -10.33 -3.40
CA ASP A 35 8.78 -11.35 -2.93
C ASP A 35 7.45 -10.78 -2.43
N ALA A 36 7.44 -9.50 -2.01
CA ALA A 36 6.27 -8.85 -1.43
C ALA A 36 6.22 -7.35 -1.73
N LEU A 37 5.01 -6.80 -1.69
CA LEU A 37 4.74 -5.38 -1.85
C LEU A 37 3.58 -4.96 -0.95
N ALA A 38 3.72 -3.86 -0.21
CA ALA A 38 2.64 -3.29 0.58
C ALA A 38 1.90 -2.18 -0.16
N LEU A 39 0.59 -2.13 0.03
CA LEU A 39 -0.24 -0.99 -0.35
C LEU A 39 -0.69 -0.27 0.92
N THR A 40 -0.38 1.02 1.03
CA THR A 40 -0.71 1.90 2.16
C THR A 40 -1.35 3.18 1.62
N ASP A 41 -2.54 3.06 1.04
CA ASP A 41 -3.29 4.23 0.56
C ASP A 41 -3.69 5.14 1.72
N ARG A 42 -3.81 6.45 1.47
CA ARG A 42 -4.26 7.41 2.50
C ARG A 42 -5.76 7.33 2.72
N ASP A 43 -6.15 7.12 3.98
CA ASP A 43 -7.53 7.09 4.48
C ASP A 43 -8.49 6.20 3.67
N SER A 44 -7.95 5.20 2.96
CA SER A 44 -8.73 4.37 2.04
C SER A 44 -8.08 3.02 1.83
N LEU A 45 -8.93 2.00 1.65
CA LEU A 45 -8.56 0.67 1.16
C LEU A 45 -9.25 0.36 -0.17
N GLY A 46 -9.80 1.37 -0.85
CA GLY A 46 -10.57 1.18 -2.10
C GLY A 46 -9.75 0.53 -3.24
N GLY A 47 -8.42 0.67 -3.21
CA GLY A 47 -7.49 0.03 -4.15
C GLY A 47 -7.13 -1.42 -3.81
N ALA A 48 -7.44 -1.92 -2.61
CA ALA A 48 -6.91 -3.19 -2.09
C ALA A 48 -7.28 -4.41 -2.95
N VAL A 49 -8.52 -4.49 -3.44
CA VAL A 49 -8.96 -5.63 -4.27
C VAL A 49 -8.25 -5.65 -5.62
N ARG A 50 -8.06 -4.49 -6.26
CA ARG A 50 -7.32 -4.40 -7.54
C ARG A 50 -5.85 -4.74 -7.34
N PHE A 51 -5.26 -4.25 -6.25
CA PHE A 51 -3.89 -4.57 -5.86
C PHE A 51 -3.69 -6.06 -5.60
N ALA A 52 -4.59 -6.70 -4.87
CA ALA A 52 -4.55 -8.15 -4.63
C ALA A 52 -4.54 -8.94 -5.94
N LYS A 53 -5.43 -8.59 -6.88
CA LYS A 53 -5.50 -9.24 -8.20
C LYS A 53 -4.23 -9.01 -9.03
N ALA A 54 -3.69 -7.80 -9.02
CA ALA A 54 -2.45 -7.46 -9.71
C ALA A 54 -1.24 -8.22 -9.15
N CYS A 55 -1.07 -8.25 -7.83
CA CYS A 55 0.00 -8.99 -7.16
C CYS A 55 -0.10 -10.50 -7.41
N ALA A 56 -1.31 -11.07 -7.39
CA ALA A 56 -1.53 -12.47 -7.72
C ALA A 56 -1.13 -12.79 -9.17
N ALA A 57 -1.44 -11.93 -10.13
CA ALA A 57 -1.02 -12.08 -11.52
C ALA A 57 0.50 -11.95 -11.71
N ALA A 58 1.15 -11.13 -10.89
CA ALA A 58 2.59 -10.86 -10.96
C ALA A 58 3.46 -11.83 -10.13
N GLY A 59 2.85 -12.75 -9.37
CA GLY A 59 3.56 -13.68 -8.47
C GLY A 59 4.16 -13.01 -7.22
N VAL A 60 3.66 -11.84 -6.83
CA VAL A 60 4.16 -11.07 -5.69
C VAL A 60 3.17 -11.20 -4.53
N ARG A 61 3.66 -11.34 -3.29
CA ARG A 61 2.80 -11.37 -2.10
C ARG A 61 2.26 -9.96 -1.76
N PRO A 62 0.94 -9.71 -1.78
CA PRO A 62 0.40 -8.42 -1.37
C PRO A 62 0.41 -8.28 0.16
N LEU A 63 0.79 -7.11 0.66
CA LEU A 63 0.61 -6.67 2.04
C LEU A 63 -0.39 -5.50 2.04
N PHE A 64 -1.36 -5.51 2.94
CA PHE A 64 -2.40 -4.49 2.99
C PHE A 64 -2.20 -3.61 4.22
N GLY A 65 -2.22 -2.30 4.02
CA GLY A 65 -2.17 -1.30 5.05
C GLY A 65 -2.89 -0.03 4.62
N VAL A 66 -2.94 0.94 5.52
CA VAL A 66 -3.53 2.24 5.28
C VAL A 66 -2.70 3.27 6.04
N GLU A 67 -2.47 4.42 5.42
CA GLU A 67 -1.90 5.57 6.10
C GLU A 67 -3.06 6.44 6.62
N LEU A 68 -3.17 6.55 7.93
CA LEU A 68 -4.25 7.29 8.60
C LEU A 68 -3.70 8.59 9.18
N ALA A 69 -4.37 9.70 8.89
CA ALA A 69 -4.20 10.92 9.66
C ALA A 69 -4.93 10.75 11.00
N VAL A 70 -4.18 10.68 12.10
CA VAL A 70 -4.75 10.57 13.44
C VAL A 70 -4.64 11.92 14.16
N GLU A 71 -5.71 12.35 14.80
CA GLU A 71 -5.66 13.48 15.72
C GLU A 71 -4.95 13.07 17.02
N GLU A 72 -4.27 14.02 17.64
CA GLU A 72 -3.61 13.81 18.91
C GLU A 72 -4.68 13.53 19.98
N PHE A 73 -4.53 12.41 20.70
CA PHE A 73 -5.47 12.07 21.76
C PHE A 73 -5.34 13.11 22.87
N ALA A 74 -6.32 14.02 22.97
CA ALA A 74 -6.39 14.94 24.09
C ALA A 74 -6.57 14.11 25.38
N SER A 75 -5.48 13.93 26.12
CA SER A 75 -5.57 13.35 27.47
C SER A 75 -6.38 14.32 28.32
N GLY A 76 -7.68 14.04 28.43
CA GLY A 76 -8.58 14.74 29.32
C GLY A 76 -8.18 14.44 30.76
N VAL A 77 -7.19 15.15 31.29
CA VAL A 77 -7.11 15.38 32.73
C VAL A 77 -8.15 16.45 33.03
N SER A 78 -9.40 16.01 33.21
CA SER A 78 -10.38 16.80 33.96
C SER A 78 -9.89 16.83 35.41
N GLY A 79 -9.22 17.92 35.77
CA GLY A 79 -9.05 18.33 37.17
C GLY A 79 -10.32 18.96 37.71
#